data_AF-A0A2L2YRP1-F1
#
_entry.id   AF-A0A2L2YRP1-F1
#
_cell.length_a   1.000
_cell.length_b   1.000
_cell.length_c   1.000
_cell.angle_alpha   90.00
_cell.angle_beta   90.00
_cell.angle_gamma   90.00
#
_symmetry.space_group_name_H-M   'P 1'
#
loop_
_entity.id
_entity.type
_entity.pdbx_description
1 polymer ?
#
loop_
_entity_poly.entity_id
_entity_poly.type
_entity_poly.pdbx_seq_one_letter_code
_entity_poly.pdbx_strand_id
1 'polypeptide(L)'
;RKQHRSSILKSDSEAHIITSASEVKKDWCRTIPFTHKVTAPRCKPKVINNNFCYGQCNSFFIPQQRTSEGVAFQSYSNCKPDRLRWSNVTLDCPDLIPPVVQKTVLIVDSCRCIAMDEPNDERLNKNIRHHTRHFKGRSKKRT
;
A
#
# COMPACT_ATOMS: atom_id res chain seq x y z
N ARG A 1 -29.82 2.22 -19.76
CA ARG A 1 -29.34 2.24 -18.35
C ARG A 1 -29.13 0.79 -17.92
N LYS A 2 -27.90 0.24 -17.97
CA LYS A 2 -27.63 -1.15 -17.56
C LYS A 2 -27.38 -1.20 -16.06
N GLN A 3 -28.25 -1.87 -15.33
CA GLN A 3 -28.11 -2.15 -13.89
C GLN A 3 -26.90 -3.05 -13.67
N HIS A 4 -25.96 -2.58 -12.85
CA HIS A 4 -24.84 -3.37 -12.36
C HIS A 4 -25.40 -4.37 -11.33
N ARG A 5 -25.67 -5.60 -11.78
CA ARG A 5 -26.04 -6.73 -10.92
C ARG A 5 -24.89 -6.97 -9.96
N SER A 6 -25.01 -6.52 -8.71
CA SER A 6 -24.10 -6.93 -7.65
C SER A 6 -24.18 -8.45 -7.56
N SER A 7 -23.07 -9.13 -7.88
CA SER A 7 -22.91 -10.55 -7.60
C SER A 7 -22.84 -10.70 -6.08
N ILE A 8 -24.02 -10.81 -5.45
CA ILE A 8 -24.12 -11.21 -4.05
C ILE A 8 -23.50 -12.60 -3.98
N LEU A 9 -22.34 -12.70 -3.34
CA LEU A 9 -21.69 -13.97 -3.05
C LEU A 9 -22.66 -14.77 -2.17
N LYS A 10 -23.13 -15.90 -2.69
CA LYS A 10 -23.94 -16.83 -1.91
C LYS A 10 -22.99 -17.65 -1.04
N SER A 11 -23.24 -17.66 0.27
CA SER A 11 -22.57 -18.57 1.19
C SER A 11 -23.31 -19.90 1.16
N ASP A 12 -22.59 -21.00 0.95
CA ASP A 12 -23.14 -22.35 0.98
C ASP A 12 -23.24 -22.91 2.42
N SER A 13 -22.76 -22.15 3.43
CA SER A 13 -22.76 -22.51 4.85
C SER A 13 -23.53 -21.53 5.73
N GLU A 14 -24.05 -22.04 6.86
CA GLU A 14 -24.74 -21.26 7.89
C GLU A 14 -23.79 -20.24 8.54
N ALA A 15 -24.25 -18.99 8.67
CA ALA A 15 -23.44 -17.91 9.23
C ALA A 15 -23.29 -18.09 10.76
N HIS A 16 -22.05 -18.25 11.22
CA HIS A 16 -21.76 -18.30 12.65
C HIS A 16 -21.69 -16.88 13.25
N ILE A 17 -22.58 -16.56 14.19
CA ILE A 17 -22.61 -15.26 14.88
C ILE A 17 -21.61 -15.31 16.04
N ILE A 18 -20.59 -14.45 16.00
CA ILE A 18 -19.49 -14.45 16.98
C ILE A 18 -19.71 -13.42 18.09
N THR A 19 -19.97 -12.16 17.72
CA THR A 19 -20.11 -11.03 18.65
C THR A 19 -20.87 -9.91 17.97
N SER A 20 -21.40 -8.97 18.75
CA SER A 20 -22.02 -7.77 18.22
C SER A 20 -20.98 -6.78 17.69
N ALA A 21 -21.34 -5.98 16.68
CA ALA A 21 -20.44 -4.96 16.14
C ALA A 21 -20.03 -3.88 17.18
N SER A 22 -20.85 -3.68 18.22
CA SER A 22 -20.57 -2.73 19.32
C SER A 22 -19.46 -3.18 20.27
N GLU A 23 -19.21 -4.49 20.38
CA GLU A 23 -18.17 -5.04 21.25
C GLU A 23 -16.78 -4.96 20.58
N VAL A 24 -16.74 -4.81 19.26
CA VAL A 24 -15.51 -4.65 18.49
C VAL A 24 -15.18 -3.16 18.33
N LYS A 25 -14.02 -2.76 18.84
CA LYS A 25 -13.54 -1.39 18.65
C LYS A 25 -13.30 -1.11 17.16
N LYS A 26 -13.71 0.08 16.73
CA LYS A 26 -13.50 0.52 15.36
C LYS A 26 -12.03 0.81 15.10
N ASP A 27 -11.53 0.25 14.01
CA ASP A 27 -10.19 0.53 13.49
C ASP A 27 -10.00 1.98 13.08
N TRP A 28 -8.75 2.39 13.05
CA TRP A 28 -8.36 3.66 12.46
C TRP A 28 -6.99 3.56 11.80
N CYS A 29 -6.84 4.21 10.65
CA CYS A 29 -5.58 4.30 9.92
C CYS A 29 -5.49 5.68 9.26
N ARG A 30 -4.40 6.39 9.48
CA ARG A 30 -4.19 7.78 9.06
C ARG A 30 -3.05 7.89 8.06
N THR A 31 -3.21 8.84 7.16
CA THR A 31 -2.17 9.32 6.23
C THR A 31 -1.61 10.60 6.82
N ILE A 32 -0.37 10.58 7.29
CA ILE A 32 0.23 11.70 8.02
C ILE A 32 1.31 12.34 7.17
N PRO A 33 1.25 13.67 6.93
CA PRO A 33 2.26 14.37 6.15
C PRO A 33 3.60 14.44 6.90
N PHE A 34 4.68 14.32 6.14
CA PHE A 34 6.03 14.56 6.62
C PHE A 34 6.91 15.20 5.55
N THR A 35 7.97 15.83 6.02
CA THR A 35 8.99 16.48 5.20
C THR A 35 10.06 15.46 4.81
N HIS A 36 10.13 15.09 3.54
CA HIS A 36 11.08 14.12 3.03
C HIS A 36 12.26 14.83 2.35
N LYS A 37 13.48 14.65 2.89
CA LYS A 37 14.72 15.14 2.30
C LYS A 37 15.28 14.14 1.28
N VAL A 38 15.24 14.48 0.01
CA VAL A 38 15.79 13.68 -1.10
C VAL A 38 17.25 14.06 -1.33
N THR A 39 18.14 13.08 -1.34
CA THR A 39 19.59 13.28 -1.50
C THR A 39 20.18 12.44 -2.64
N ALA A 40 21.28 12.94 -3.20
CA ALA A 40 22.14 12.22 -4.12
C ALA A 40 23.60 12.68 -3.93
N PRO A 41 24.60 11.82 -4.18
CA PRO A 41 26.00 12.24 -4.15
C PRO A 41 26.26 13.40 -5.11
N ARG A 42 27.04 14.40 -4.67
CA ARG A 42 27.41 15.61 -5.45
C ARG A 42 26.22 16.44 -5.93
N CYS A 43 25.11 16.41 -5.21
CA CYS A 43 23.91 17.20 -5.49
C CYS A 43 23.42 17.92 -4.24
N LYS A 44 22.82 19.09 -4.41
CA LYS A 44 22.10 19.80 -3.34
C LYS A 44 20.85 19.00 -2.96
N PRO A 45 20.60 18.75 -1.65
CA PRO A 45 19.38 18.08 -1.21
C PRO A 45 18.13 18.88 -1.57
N LYS A 46 17.04 18.19 -1.87
CA LYS A 46 15.72 18.81 -2.08
C LYS A 46 14.70 18.27 -1.09
N VAL A 47 13.93 19.16 -0.51
CA VAL A 47 12.85 18.82 0.42
C VAL A 47 11.53 18.73 -0.34
N ILE A 48 10.77 17.66 -0.12
CA ILE A 48 9.44 17.44 -0.70
C ILE A 48 8.44 17.04 0.39
N ASN A 49 7.15 17.22 0.12
CA ASN A 49 6.08 16.70 0.97
C ASN A 49 5.77 15.26 0.58
N ASN A 50 5.69 14.37 1.57
CA ASN A 50 5.24 13.00 1.41
C ASN A 50 4.38 12.62 2.62
N ASN A 51 3.85 11.39 2.65
CA ASN A 51 3.06 10.90 3.76
C ASN A 51 3.57 9.55 4.28
N PHE A 52 3.26 9.22 5.52
CA PHE A 52 3.44 7.90 6.10
C PHE A 52 2.13 7.39 6.71
N CYS A 53 2.05 6.08 6.93
CA CYS A 53 0.85 5.44 7.48
C CYS A 53 1.03 5.16 8.98
N TYR A 54 0.01 5.49 9.77
CA TYR A 54 -0.03 5.22 11.20
C TYR A 54 -1.46 4.85 11.62
N GLY A 55 -1.63 3.76 12.37
CA GLY A 55 -2.95 3.23 12.66
C GLY A 55 -2.95 2.06 13.64
N GLN A 56 -4.16 1.69 14.06
CA GLN A 56 -4.48 0.45 14.76
C GLN A 56 -5.59 -0.24 13.98
N CYS A 57 -5.31 -1.48 13.58
CA CYS A 57 -6.22 -2.30 12.78
C CYS A 57 -6.55 -3.59 13.54
N ASN A 58 -7.73 -4.13 13.28
CA ASN A 58 -8.24 -5.29 13.98
C ASN A 58 -7.60 -6.56 13.45
N SER A 59 -7.47 -7.51 14.36
CA SER A 59 -7.15 -8.90 14.06
C SER A 59 -8.08 -9.80 14.87
N PHE A 60 -8.41 -10.95 14.31
CA PHE A 60 -9.29 -11.94 14.91
C PHE A 60 -8.69 -13.33 14.79
N PHE A 61 -8.76 -14.08 15.88
CA PHE A 61 -8.49 -15.51 15.92
C PHE A 61 -9.73 -16.17 16.54
N ILE A 62 -10.41 -16.98 15.74
CA ILE A 62 -11.63 -17.68 16.16
C ILE A 62 -11.38 -19.18 16.01
N PRO A 63 -11.27 -19.93 17.12
CA PRO A 63 -11.17 -21.39 17.05
C PRO A 63 -12.37 -21.98 16.33
N GLN A 64 -12.14 -23.00 15.50
CA GLN A 64 -13.20 -23.76 14.83
C GLN A 64 -13.07 -25.24 15.17
N GLN A 65 -14.17 -25.98 15.11
CA GLN A 65 -14.12 -27.43 15.14
C GLN A 65 -13.26 -27.91 13.96
N ARG A 66 -12.42 -28.93 14.16
CA ARG A 66 -11.51 -29.42 13.10
C ARG A 66 -12.34 -29.80 11.87
N THR A 67 -12.12 -29.08 10.77
CA THR A 67 -12.64 -29.43 9.44
C THR A 67 -11.47 -29.75 8.52
N SER A 68 -11.76 -30.17 7.29
CA SER A 68 -10.75 -30.32 6.24
C SER A 68 -10.05 -29.01 5.85
N GLU A 69 -10.62 -27.86 6.21
CA GLU A 69 -10.17 -26.51 5.80
C GLU A 69 -9.30 -25.82 6.85
N GLY A 70 -9.27 -26.32 8.09
CA GLY A 70 -8.46 -25.75 9.16
C GLY A 70 -9.01 -26.01 10.55
N VAL A 71 -8.38 -25.37 11.54
CA VAL A 71 -8.76 -25.45 12.97
C VAL A 71 -9.14 -24.10 13.57
N ALA A 72 -9.02 -23.02 12.80
CA ALA A 72 -9.35 -21.67 13.23
C ALA A 72 -9.52 -20.76 12.00
N PHE A 73 -10.39 -19.77 12.15
CA PHE A 73 -10.38 -18.59 11.30
C PHE A 73 -9.38 -17.59 11.85
N GLN A 74 -8.51 -17.09 10.98
CA GLN A 74 -7.55 -16.05 11.30
C GLN A 74 -7.70 -14.91 10.31
N SER A 75 -7.75 -13.70 10.83
CA SER A 75 -7.65 -12.50 10.01
C SER A 75 -6.82 -11.46 10.75
N TYR A 76 -5.99 -10.74 10.02
CA TYR A 76 -5.26 -9.62 10.56
C TYR A 76 -5.15 -8.55 9.48
N SER A 77 -5.33 -7.29 9.89
CA SER A 77 -5.17 -6.15 9.01
C SER A 77 -4.00 -5.30 9.46
N ASN A 78 -3.33 -4.65 8.51
CA ASN A 78 -2.26 -3.69 8.80
C ASN A 78 -2.59 -2.33 8.19
N CYS A 79 -2.21 -1.25 8.88
CA CYS A 79 -2.31 0.11 8.36
C CYS A 79 -1.19 0.32 7.34
N LYS A 80 -1.54 0.29 6.06
CA LYS A 80 -0.59 0.34 4.93
C LYS A 80 -1.04 1.33 3.86
N PRO A 81 -0.15 1.71 2.92
CA PRO A 81 -0.54 2.52 1.79
C PRO A 81 -1.63 1.84 0.95
N ASP A 82 -2.74 2.53 0.75
CA ASP A 82 -3.82 2.15 -0.16
C ASP A 82 -3.50 2.62 -1.59
N ARG A 83 -3.00 3.86 -1.70
CA ARG A 83 -2.59 4.45 -2.97
C ARG A 83 -1.18 5.03 -2.89
N LEU A 84 -0.42 4.70 -3.93
CA LEU A 84 0.97 5.10 -4.10
C LEU A 84 1.16 5.72 -5.48
N ARG A 85 2.10 6.64 -5.56
CA ARG A 85 2.49 7.32 -6.78
C ARG A 85 4.00 7.46 -6.85
N TRP A 86 4.58 7.24 -8.02
CA TRP A 86 5.97 7.61 -8.27
C TRP A 86 6.05 9.10 -8.64
N SER A 87 7.03 9.79 -8.07
CA SER A 87 7.31 11.18 -8.37
C SER A 87 8.77 11.35 -8.77
N ASN A 88 9.03 12.13 -9.82
CA ASN A 88 10.38 12.48 -10.23
C ASN A 88 10.81 13.79 -9.54
N VAL A 89 11.92 13.73 -8.82
CA VAL A 89 12.52 14.85 -8.12
C VAL A 89 13.82 15.19 -8.84
N THR A 90 13.87 16.37 -9.43
CA THR A 90 15.11 16.90 -10.04
C THR A 90 15.94 17.57 -8.94
N LEU A 91 17.18 17.11 -8.80
CA LEU A 91 18.20 17.66 -7.92
C LEU A 91 19.20 18.49 -8.73
N ASP A 92 19.65 19.59 -8.15
CA ASP A 92 20.70 20.46 -8.68
C ASP A 92 22.07 19.88 -8.28
N CYS A 93 22.94 19.66 -9.27
CA CYS A 93 24.23 19.00 -9.09
C CYS A 93 25.31 19.79 -9.84
N PRO A 94 25.80 20.91 -9.29
CA PRO A 94 26.67 21.85 -9.99
C PRO A 94 27.97 21.22 -10.54
N ASP A 95 28.48 20.18 -9.88
CA ASP A 95 29.75 19.52 -10.21
C ASP A 95 29.59 18.33 -11.16
N LEU A 96 28.40 18.14 -11.74
CA LEU A 96 28.08 17.08 -12.69
C LEU A 96 27.84 17.63 -14.10
N ILE A 97 28.09 16.79 -15.11
CA ILE A 97 27.69 17.05 -16.49
C ILE A 97 26.80 15.87 -16.93
N PRO A 98 25.48 16.07 -17.12
CA PRO A 98 24.72 17.30 -16.94
C PRO A 98 24.58 17.72 -15.46
N PRO A 99 24.34 19.01 -15.15
CA PRO A 99 24.31 19.54 -13.77
C PRO A 99 23.01 19.21 -13.02
N VAL A 100 22.31 18.15 -13.41
CA VAL A 100 21.03 17.74 -12.84
C VAL A 100 20.94 16.23 -12.76
N VAL A 101 20.35 15.74 -11.67
CA VAL A 101 20.03 14.32 -11.47
C VAL A 101 18.56 14.18 -11.16
N GLN A 102 17.88 13.27 -11.86
CA GLN A 102 16.51 12.88 -11.52
C GLN A 102 16.49 11.68 -10.58
N LYS A 103 15.85 11.85 -9.43
CA LYS A 103 15.56 10.78 -8.46
C LYS A 103 14.07 10.46 -8.50
N THR A 104 13.74 9.18 -8.68
CA THR A 104 12.36 8.72 -8.55
C THR A 104 12.11 8.33 -7.10
N VAL A 105 11.09 8.92 -6.49
CA VAL A 105 10.67 8.68 -5.10
C VAL A 105 9.25 8.16 -5.07
N LEU A 106 8.96 7.28 -4.11
CA LEU A 106 7.62 6.77 -3.88
C LEU A 106 6.88 7.72 -2.93
N ILE A 107 5.70 8.17 -3.36
CA ILE A 107 4.79 9.04 -2.60
C ILE A 107 3.60 8.23 -2.13
N VAL A 108 3.27 8.35 -0.84
CA VAL A 108 2.05 7.78 -0.26
C VAL A 108 0.93 8.80 -0.41
N ASP A 109 -0.12 8.47 -1.15
CA ASP A 109 -1.26 9.38 -1.33
C ASP A 109 -2.38 9.10 -0.30
N SER A 110 -2.55 7.85 0.12
CA SER A 110 -3.54 7.46 1.14
C SER A 110 -3.17 6.15 1.84
N CYS A 111 -3.67 5.96 3.05
CA CYS A 111 -3.49 4.78 3.91
C CYS A 111 -4.85 4.23 4.36
N ARG A 112 -4.94 2.90 4.55
CA ARG A 112 -6.11 2.22 5.15
C ARG A 112 -5.69 0.93 5.85
N CYS A 113 -6.57 0.38 6.68
CA CYS A 113 -6.44 -1.02 7.13
C CYS A 113 -6.73 -1.97 5.96
N ILE A 114 -5.77 -2.81 5.63
CA ILE A 114 -5.85 -3.82 4.55
C ILE A 114 -5.68 -5.19 5.18
N ALA A 115 -6.64 -6.09 4.93
CA ALA A 115 -6.57 -7.48 5.33
C ALA A 115 -5.37 -8.15 4.66
N MET A 116 -4.62 -8.91 5.45
CA MET A 116 -3.43 -9.63 5.02
C MET A 116 -3.79 -11.10 4.84
N ASP A 117 -3.64 -11.59 3.62
CA ASP A 117 -3.45 -13.00 3.37
C ASP A 117 -1.94 -13.27 3.52
N GLU A 118 -1.53 -14.43 4.06
CA GLU A 118 -0.14 -14.89 4.31
C GLU A 118 0.94 -14.47 3.27
N PRO A 119 2.24 -14.44 3.65
CA PRO A 119 3.15 -13.30 3.57
C PRO A 119 3.65 -13.02 2.15
N ASN A 120 2.80 -12.49 1.31
CA ASN A 120 3.28 -11.69 0.19
C ASN A 120 2.52 -10.38 0.17
N ASP A 121 3.24 -9.32 0.50
CA ASP A 121 2.86 -7.93 0.21
C ASP A 121 2.89 -7.70 -1.32
N GLU A 122 2.18 -8.54 -2.06
CA GLU A 122 2.22 -8.62 -3.50
C GLU A 122 1.57 -7.39 -4.12
N ARG A 123 0.64 -6.72 -3.41
CA ARG A 123 -0.03 -5.50 -3.89
C ARG A 123 0.91 -4.29 -3.83
N LEU A 124 1.64 -4.09 -2.72
CA LEU A 124 2.68 -3.04 -2.64
C LEU A 124 3.78 -3.33 -3.66
N ASN A 125 4.24 -4.58 -3.70
CA ASN A 125 5.30 -5.00 -4.60
C ASN A 125 4.88 -4.95 -6.09
N LYS A 126 3.63 -5.26 -6.46
CA LYS A 126 3.13 -5.14 -7.84
C LYS A 126 3.09 -3.68 -8.27
N ASN A 127 2.60 -2.76 -7.44
CA ASN A 127 2.58 -1.34 -7.78
C ASN A 127 3.99 -0.74 -7.93
N ILE A 128 4.94 -1.20 -7.10
CA ILE A 128 6.38 -0.87 -7.21
C ILE A 128 7.00 -1.49 -8.48
N ARG A 129 6.71 -2.77 -8.78
CA ARG A 129 7.28 -3.53 -9.92
C ARG A 129 6.70 -3.14 -11.29
N HIS A 130 5.40 -2.88 -11.41
CA HIS A 130 4.76 -2.47 -12.67
C HIS A 130 5.31 -1.13 -13.17
N HIS A 131 5.56 -0.20 -12.27
CA HIS A 131 6.11 1.10 -12.63
C HIS A 131 7.62 1.06 -12.92
N THR A 132 8.42 0.26 -12.21
CA THR A 132 9.84 0.07 -12.56
C THR A 132 10.01 -0.52 -13.96
N ARG A 133 9.10 -1.41 -14.41
CA ARG A 133 9.06 -1.90 -15.80
C ARG A 133 8.68 -0.80 -16.81
N HIS A 134 7.66 0.01 -16.52
CA HIS A 134 7.25 1.12 -17.39
C HIS A 134 8.33 2.21 -17.51
N PHE A 135 9.10 2.47 -16.44
CA PHE A 135 10.20 3.44 -16.47
C PHE A 135 11.42 2.93 -17.25
N LYS A 136 11.81 1.65 -17.05
CA LYS A 136 12.86 1.00 -17.87
C LYS A 136 12.50 0.99 -19.36
N GLY A 137 11.22 0.89 -19.73
CA GLY A 137 10.75 1.01 -21.11
C GLY A 137 10.78 2.42 -21.70
N ARG A 138 10.78 3.47 -20.85
CA ARG A 138 10.79 4.87 -21.28
C ARG A 138 12.21 5.43 -21.45
N SER A 139 13.20 4.87 -20.76
CA SER A 139 14.63 5.19 -20.95
C SER A 139 15.28 4.56 -22.19
N LYS A 140 14.60 3.65 -22.91
CA LYS A 140 15.14 2.96 -24.11
C LYS A 140 14.63 3.51 -25.46
N LYS A 141 13.96 4.67 -25.50
CA LYS A 141 13.47 5.30 -26.76
C LYS A 141 14.09 6.67 -27.03
N ARG A 142 15.34 6.87 -26.65
CA ARG A 142 16.11 8.08 -26.98
C ARG A 142 17.54 7.69 -27.39
N THR A 143 17.62 6.95 -28.48
CA THR A 143 18.77 6.71 -29.37
C THR A 143 18.19 6.16 -30.66
#